data_AF-A0A183B6X7-F1
#
_entry.id   AF-A0A183B6X7-F1
#
_cell.length_a   1.000
_cell.length_b   1.000
_cell.length_c   1.000
_cell.angle_alpha   90.00
_cell.angle_beta   90.00
_cell.angle_gamma   90.00
#
_symmetry.space_group_name_H-M   'P 1'
#
loop_
_entity.id
_entity.type
_entity.pdbx_description
1 polymer ?
#
loop_
_entity_poly.entity_id
_entity_poly.type
_entity_poly.pdbx_seq_one_letter_code
_entity_poly.pdbx_strand_id
1 'polypeptide(L)'
;MSFRDSVDYVAQERVTQLARTYWLPKSALERGTTSVADSNEIQPLVSNVLERIYKEELLTSGFSHRRCLALELNQYLERWLWPHFDPDTSSRAHLLSICAMVNEKSRGRVPIWQVSSSD
;
A
#
# COMPACT_ATOMS: atom_id res chain seq x y z
N MET A 1 14.35 12.24 19.79
CA MET A 1 14.02 11.18 18.81
C MET A 1 14.62 9.88 19.31
N SER A 2 13.81 8.85 19.55
CA SER A 2 14.31 7.53 19.95
C SER A 2 14.87 6.79 18.72
N PHE A 3 15.78 5.83 18.93
CA PHE A 3 16.29 4.96 17.86
C PHE A 3 15.16 4.29 17.07
N ARG A 4 14.08 3.88 17.77
CA ARG A 4 12.88 3.31 17.14
C ARG A 4 12.15 4.29 16.22
N ASP A 5 12.10 5.57 16.60
CA ASP A 5 11.44 6.60 15.78
C ASP A 5 12.25 6.88 14.50
N SER A 6 13.58 6.78 14.56
CA SER A 6 14.43 6.92 13.37
C SER A 6 14.26 5.76 12.39
N VAL A 7 14.19 4.52 12.90
CA VAL A 7 13.95 3.33 12.08
C VAL A 7 12.57 3.35 11.41
N ASP A 8 11.55 3.82 12.12
CA ASP A 8 10.20 3.97 11.56
C ASP A 8 10.14 5.09 10.51
N TYR A 9 10.81 6.22 10.75
CA TYR A 9 10.88 7.32 9.78
C TYR A 9 11.55 6.91 8.47
N VAL A 10 12.71 6.23 8.56
CA VAL A 10 13.44 5.72 7.39
C VAL A 10 12.57 4.74 6.59
N ALA A 11 11.82 3.89 7.29
CA ALA A 11 10.91 2.97 6.62
C ALA A 11 9.72 3.65 5.96
N GLN A 12 9.14 4.67 6.59
CA GLN A 12 8.07 5.46 5.98
C GLN A 12 8.54 6.12 4.68
N GLU A 13 9.73 6.70 4.67
CA GLU A 13 10.33 7.27 3.46
C GLU A 13 10.54 6.19 2.39
N ARG A 14 11.06 5.03 2.78
CA ARG A 14 11.25 3.89 1.88
C ARG A 14 9.94 3.39 1.25
N VAL A 15 8.89 3.21 2.05
CA VAL A 15 7.56 2.83 1.55
C VAL A 15 7.02 3.87 0.59
N THR A 16 7.19 5.15 0.92
CA THR A 16 6.75 6.25 0.05
C THR A 16 7.49 6.23 -1.30
N GLN A 17 8.80 5.95 -1.32
CA GLN A 17 9.57 5.80 -2.55
C GLN A 17 9.13 4.60 -3.39
N LEU A 18 8.88 3.46 -2.75
CA LEU A 18 8.32 2.28 -3.42
C LEU A 18 6.96 2.61 -4.03
N ALA A 19 6.09 3.28 -3.28
CA ALA A 19 4.76 3.65 -3.75
C ALA A 19 4.81 4.49 -5.01
N ARG A 20 5.64 5.53 -5.01
CA ARG A 20 5.84 6.43 -6.17
C ARG A 20 6.42 5.72 -7.39
N THR A 21 7.19 4.65 -7.17
CA THR A 21 7.85 3.91 -8.25
C THR A 21 6.92 2.88 -8.88
N TYR A 22 6.10 2.21 -8.07
CA TYR A 22 5.39 1.00 -8.51
C TYR A 22 3.88 1.15 -8.69
N TRP A 23 3.17 1.91 -7.84
CA TRP A 23 1.69 1.87 -7.84
C TRP A 23 0.97 3.21 -7.71
N LEU A 24 1.67 4.28 -7.32
CA LEU A 24 1.08 5.62 -7.35
C LEU A 24 1.21 6.22 -8.75
N PRO A 25 0.17 6.92 -9.23
CA PRO A 25 0.19 7.52 -10.55
C PRO A 25 1.21 8.66 -10.59
N LYS A 26 1.93 8.77 -11.72
CA LYS A 26 2.93 9.84 -11.92
C LYS A 26 2.29 11.24 -11.90
N SER A 27 1.03 11.36 -12.30
CA SER A 27 0.26 12.60 -12.20
C SER A 27 0.08 13.09 -10.76
N ALA A 28 0.12 12.20 -9.75
CA ALA A 28 0.08 12.60 -8.34
C ALA A 28 1.39 13.25 -7.86
N LEU A 29 2.50 13.08 -8.61
CA LEU A 29 3.80 13.70 -8.33
C LEU A 29 3.88 15.13 -8.88
N GLU A 30 3.17 15.41 -9.97
CA GLU A 30 3.21 16.66 -10.74
C GLU A 30 2.04 17.60 -10.37
N ARG A 31 1.76 17.79 -9.07
CA ARG A 31 0.71 18.72 -8.61
C ARG A 31 1.11 20.18 -8.91
N GLY A 32 0.85 20.60 -10.14
CA GLY A 32 0.95 21.97 -10.64
C GLY A 32 0.11 22.22 -11.91
N THR A 33 -0.32 21.19 -12.63
CA THR A 33 -1.17 21.37 -13.82
C THR A 33 -2.42 20.51 -13.75
N THR A 34 -3.55 21.21 -13.69
CA THR A 34 -4.91 20.70 -13.79
C THR A 34 -5.09 19.88 -15.06
N SER A 35 -5.12 18.55 -14.93
CA SER A 35 -5.93 17.72 -15.82
C SER A 35 -6.60 16.63 -14.99
N VAL A 36 -7.93 16.72 -14.93
CA VAL A 36 -8.84 15.75 -14.34
C VAL A 36 -8.95 14.60 -15.34
N ALA A 37 -7.94 13.74 -15.36
CA ALA A 37 -7.99 12.47 -16.05
C ALA A 37 -7.69 11.39 -15.02
N ASP A 38 -8.77 10.82 -14.50
CA ASP A 38 -8.82 9.59 -13.70
C ASP A 38 -8.37 8.40 -14.55
N SER A 39 -7.10 8.39 -14.99
CA SER A 39 -6.50 7.16 -15.48
C SER A 39 -6.24 6.28 -14.26
N ASN A 40 -7.23 5.46 -13.94
CA ASN A 40 -7.15 4.34 -13.01
C ASN A 40 -6.26 3.23 -13.61
N GLU A 41 -5.07 3.61 -14.08
CA GLU A 41 -4.13 2.74 -14.76
C GLU A 41 -3.44 1.86 -13.72
N ILE A 42 -3.85 0.60 -13.68
CA ILE A 42 -3.28 -0.41 -12.80
C ILE A 42 -1.91 -0.79 -13.37
N GLN A 43 -0.85 -0.41 -12.65
CA GLN A 43 0.52 -0.79 -12.97
C GLN A 43 0.71 -2.30 -12.78
N PRO A 44 1.49 -3.00 -13.62
CA PRO A 44 1.64 -4.45 -13.52
C PRO A 44 2.26 -4.87 -12.19
N LEU A 45 1.74 -5.94 -11.59
CA LEU A 45 2.27 -6.49 -10.34
C LEU A 45 3.72 -6.94 -10.51
N VAL A 46 4.60 -6.40 -9.66
CA VAL A 46 5.99 -6.83 -9.55
C VAL A 46 6.12 -7.73 -8.31
N SER A 47 6.00 -9.04 -8.50
CA SER A 47 5.88 -10.01 -7.39
C SER A 47 7.05 -9.98 -6.40
N ASN A 48 8.28 -9.75 -6.86
CA ASN A 48 9.44 -9.64 -5.98
C ASN A 48 9.37 -8.41 -5.07
N VAL A 49 8.75 -7.31 -5.51
CA VAL A 49 8.54 -6.10 -4.70
C VAL A 49 7.49 -6.36 -3.63
N LEU A 50 6.38 -7.01 -3.99
CA LEU A 50 5.34 -7.41 -3.02
C LEU A 50 5.93 -8.32 -1.94
N GLU A 51 6.65 -9.37 -2.33
CA GLU A 51 7.31 -10.30 -1.40
C GLU A 51 8.31 -9.57 -0.48
N ARG A 52 9.04 -8.60 -1.03
CA ARG A 52 9.98 -7.77 -0.28
C ARG A 52 9.28 -6.90 0.74
N ILE A 53 8.20 -6.20 0.37
CA ILE A 53 7.41 -5.37 1.29
C ILE A 53 6.86 -6.25 2.42
N TYR A 54 6.30 -7.41 2.10
CA TYR A 54 5.80 -8.35 3.10
C TYR A 54 6.89 -8.78 4.10
N LYS A 55 8.08 -9.16 3.64
CA LYS A 55 9.18 -9.60 4.51
C LYS A 55 9.79 -8.46 5.32
N GLU A 56 10.10 -7.35 4.67
CA GLU A 56 10.91 -6.27 5.25
C GLU A 56 10.07 -5.21 5.99
N GLU A 57 8.82 -4.98 5.60
CA GLU A 57 7.93 -4.01 6.27
C GLU A 57 6.99 -4.68 7.26
N LEU A 58 6.34 -5.78 6.88
CA LEU A 58 5.31 -6.41 7.70
C LEU A 58 5.88 -7.44 8.67
N LEU A 59 6.57 -8.47 8.17
CA LEU A 59 7.09 -9.55 9.03
C LEU A 59 8.16 -9.08 10.01
N THR A 60 9.15 -8.32 9.53
CA THR A 60 10.26 -7.86 10.38
C THR A 60 9.79 -6.95 11.51
N SER A 61 8.71 -6.19 11.28
CA SER A 61 8.12 -5.31 12.31
C SER A 61 7.08 -6.01 13.19
N GLY A 62 6.73 -7.27 12.91
CA GLY A 62 5.63 -7.97 13.58
C GLY A 62 4.27 -7.34 13.31
N PHE A 63 4.04 -6.85 12.09
CA PHE A 63 2.83 -6.11 11.69
C PHE A 63 2.59 -4.88 12.56
N SER A 64 3.64 -4.09 12.81
CA SER A 64 3.51 -2.92 13.66
C SER A 64 2.52 -1.91 13.07
N HIS A 65 1.75 -1.27 13.95
CA HIS A 65 0.75 -0.27 13.54
C HIS A 65 1.36 0.83 12.66
N ARG A 66 2.55 1.34 13.01
CA ARG A 66 3.22 2.40 12.24
C ARG A 66 3.61 1.96 10.83
N ARG A 67 4.09 0.73 10.64
CA ARG A 67 4.44 0.20 9.31
C ARG A 67 3.19 -0.04 8.46
N CYS A 68 2.15 -0.60 9.07
CA CYS A 68 0.89 -0.80 8.38
C CYS A 68 0.25 0.53 7.97
N LEU A 69 0.27 1.53 8.86
CA LEU A 69 -0.22 2.87 8.58
C LEU A 69 0.57 3.55 7.44
N ALA A 70 1.89 3.41 7.39
CA ALA A 70 2.70 3.96 6.30
C ALA A 70 2.31 3.38 4.93
N LEU A 71 1.99 2.08 4.87
CA LEU A 71 1.49 1.42 3.65
C LEU A 71 0.06 1.88 3.30
N GLU A 72 -0.81 2.01 4.30
CA GLU A 72 -2.20 2.46 4.14
C GLU A 72 -2.26 3.90 3.59
N LEU A 73 -1.46 4.83 4.13
CA LEU A 73 -1.38 6.22 3.66
C LEU A 73 -0.91 6.31 2.20
N ASN A 74 -0.18 5.31 1.72
CA ASN A 74 0.27 5.19 0.34
C ASN A 74 -0.67 4.34 -0.53
N GLN A 75 -1.91 4.08 -0.08
CA GLN A 75 -2.96 3.36 -0.83
C GLN A 75 -2.51 1.97 -1.31
N TYR A 76 -1.73 1.26 -0.48
CA TYR A 76 -1.17 -0.04 -0.83
C TYR A 76 -2.25 -1.10 -1.11
N LEU A 77 -3.37 -1.07 -0.39
CA LEU A 77 -4.47 -2.01 -0.60
C LEU A 77 -5.16 -1.76 -1.94
N GLU A 78 -5.61 -0.54 -2.17
CA GLU A 78 -6.49 -0.17 -3.27
C GLU A 78 -5.78 -0.15 -4.61
N ARG A 79 -4.50 0.24 -4.62
CA ARG A 79 -3.74 0.43 -5.87
C ARG A 79 -2.79 -0.69 -6.21
N TRP A 80 -2.38 -1.50 -5.23
CA TRP A 80 -1.37 -2.54 -5.47
C TRP A 80 -1.83 -3.94 -5.12
N LEU A 81 -2.45 -4.15 -3.96
CA LEU A 81 -2.81 -5.50 -3.54
C LEU A 81 -4.11 -5.98 -4.17
N TRP A 82 -5.21 -5.25 -3.98
CA TRP A 82 -6.54 -5.72 -4.35
C TRP A 82 -6.73 -5.90 -5.86
N PRO A 83 -6.27 -4.97 -6.74
CA PRO A 83 -6.44 -5.14 -8.19
C PRO A 83 -5.68 -6.34 -8.76
N HIS A 84 -4.67 -6.83 -8.05
CA HIS A 84 -3.82 -7.93 -8.50
C HIS A 84 -4.10 -9.25 -7.76
N PHE A 85 -5.14 -9.29 -6.92
CA PHE A 85 -5.49 -10.50 -6.22
C PHE A 85 -6.16 -11.50 -7.16
N ASP A 86 -5.61 -12.71 -7.19
CA ASP A 86 -6.16 -13.88 -7.86
C ASP A 86 -6.17 -15.07 -6.89
N PRO A 87 -7.33 -15.70 -6.63
CA PRO A 87 -7.43 -16.81 -5.67
C PRO A 87 -6.53 -18.01 -6.00
N ASP A 88 -6.22 -18.24 -7.27
CA ASP A 88 -5.48 -19.43 -7.71
C ASP A 88 -3.96 -19.20 -7.76
N THR A 89 -3.52 -17.97 -7.97
CA THR A 89 -2.10 -17.64 -8.18
C THR A 89 -1.47 -16.77 -7.09
N SER A 90 -2.27 -16.14 -6.24
CA SER A 90 -1.75 -15.23 -5.20
C SER A 90 -0.92 -15.96 -4.16
N SER A 91 0.26 -15.42 -3.87
CA SER A 91 1.13 -15.97 -2.84
C SER A 91 0.60 -15.72 -1.42
N ARG A 92 1.15 -16.46 -0.45
CA ARG A 92 0.89 -16.21 0.98
C ARG A 92 1.24 -14.78 1.40
N ALA A 93 2.30 -14.20 0.83
CA ALA A 93 2.68 -12.81 1.12
C ALA A 93 1.59 -11.84 0.68
N HIS A 94 0.98 -12.08 -0.48
CA HIS A 94 -0.12 -11.26 -1.00
C HIS A 94 -1.33 -11.31 -0.09
N LEU A 95 -1.79 -12.53 0.24
CA LEU A 95 -2.93 -12.76 1.12
C LEU A 95 -2.74 -12.09 2.49
N LEU A 96 -1.60 -12.33 3.14
CA LEU A 96 -1.34 -11.77 4.46
C LEU A 96 -1.13 -10.25 4.44
N SER A 97 -0.62 -9.70 3.34
CA SER A 97 -0.55 -8.26 3.14
C SER A 97 -1.95 -7.64 3.01
N ILE A 98 -2.88 -8.29 2.30
CA ILE A 98 -4.28 -7.86 2.24
C ILE A 98 -4.89 -7.89 3.65
N CYS A 99 -4.76 -8.99 4.39
CA CYS A 99 -5.28 -9.08 5.75
C CYS A 99 -4.72 -7.99 6.66
N ALA A 100 -3.43 -7.69 6.55
CA ALA A 100 -2.81 -6.62 7.33
C ALA A 100 -3.43 -5.25 7.02
N MET A 101 -3.61 -4.91 5.75
CA MET A 101 -4.20 -3.62 5.36
C MET A 101 -5.68 -3.52 5.71
N VAL A 102 -6.45 -4.60 5.55
CA VAL A 102 -7.87 -4.66 5.96
C VAL A 102 -8.00 -4.43 7.48
N ASN A 103 -7.15 -5.09 8.27
CA ASN A 103 -7.10 -4.89 9.72
C ASN A 103 -6.75 -3.45 10.09
N GLU A 104 -5.82 -2.82 9.36
CA GLU A 104 -5.42 -1.45 9.62
C GLU A 104 -6.54 -0.44 9.29
N LYS A 105 -7.23 -0.61 8.16
CA LYS A 105 -8.40 0.21 7.81
C LYS A 105 -9.52 0.06 8.83
N SER A 106 -9.81 -1.16 9.27
CA SER A 106 -10.78 -1.44 10.33
C SER A 106 -10.41 -0.71 11.63
N ARG A 107 -9.13 -0.74 12.02
CA ARG A 107 -8.62 -0.01 13.19
C ARG A 107 -8.83 1.49 13.08
N GLY A 108 -8.58 2.06 11.91
CA GLY A 108 -8.80 3.46 11.60
C GLY A 108 -10.25 3.86 11.39
N ARG A 109 -11.19 2.90 11.40
CA ARG A 109 -12.60 3.08 11.03
C ARG A 109 -12.78 3.69 9.64
N VAL A 110 -11.83 3.40 8.75
CA VAL A 110 -11.86 3.82 7.35
C VAL A 110 -12.59 2.74 6.54
N PRO A 111 -13.45 3.10 5.58
CA PRO A 111 -14.05 2.13 4.67
C PRO A 111 -12.98 1.27 4.00
N ILE A 112 -13.15 -0.05 4.10
CA ILE A 112 -12.18 -1.02 3.54
C ILE A 112 -12.29 -1.04 2.01
N TRP A 113 -13.51 -1.01 1.51
CA TRP A 113 -13.84 -1.05 0.09
C TRP A 113 -14.51 0.24 -0.30
N GLN A 114 -14.15 0.77 -1.47
CA GLN A 114 -14.94 1.82 -2.09
C GLN A 114 -16.20 1.17 -2.65
N VAL A 115 -17.32 1.34 -1.95
CA VAL A 115 -18.63 0.98 -2.48
C VAL A 115 -18.99 2.05 -3.50
N SER A 116 -19.01 1.70 -4.78
CA SER A 116 -19.61 2.56 -5.79
C SER A 116 -21.11 2.62 -5.51
N SER A 117 -21.58 3.68 -4.86
CA SER A 117 -23.00 3.98 -4.77
C SER A 117 -23.48 4.48 -6.14
N SER A 118 -23.73 3.55 -7.04
CA SER A 118 -24.59 3.78 -8.21
C SER A 118 -26.01 3.41 -7.79
N ASP A 119 -26.72 4.41 -7.23
CA ASP A 119 -28.19 4.43 -7.22
C ASP A 119 -28.68 5.20 -8.45
#